data_AF-A0A0A2BC38-F1
#
_entry.id   AF-A0A0A2BC38-F1
#
_cell.length_a   1.000
_cell.length_b   1.000
_cell.length_c   1.000
_cell.angle_alpha   90.00
_cell.angle_beta   90.00
_cell.angle_gamma   90.00
#
_symmetry.space_group_name_H-M   'P 1'
#
loop_
_entity.id
_entity.type
_entity.pdbx_description
1 polymer ?
#
loop_
_entity_poly.entity_id
_entity_poly.type
_entity_poly.pdbx_seq_one_letter_code
_entity_poly.pdbx_strand_id
1 'polypeptide(L)'
;MYRLSKSRRLLGLLRLKIKNSCFLKVNKFLLVFINFLKGVSTMELRFFPINVFRETPKVTFFDAGIDTSNGSDVVIHSGEAISPPDDLKDEQYYVHNHQIDHNLVITGERKFVLINPSWDEPHHVIYLNRRMGALEIPVGTYHRSISGKEGSIVLNQPKRDKFFDPAKEFIPQKLNKISLIKARKSLPVYWIYENNKIKRVCFNPLERKVKTLF
;
A
#
# COMPACT_ATOMS: atom_id res chain seq x y z
N MET A 1 39.98 -7.57 42.22
CA MET A 1 39.93 -7.51 40.75
C MET A 1 38.63 -8.14 40.26
N TYR A 2 37.77 -7.32 39.63
CA TYR A 2 36.76 -7.56 38.57
C TYR A 2 36.42 -9.02 38.16
N ARG A 3 35.19 -9.45 37.78
CA ARG A 3 33.87 -8.85 37.55
C ARG A 3 32.88 -10.03 37.38
N LEU A 4 31.79 -10.10 38.15
CA LEU A 4 30.70 -11.05 37.92
C LEU A 4 29.85 -10.58 36.71
N SER A 5 29.65 -11.45 35.72
CA SER A 5 28.94 -11.10 34.48
C SER A 5 27.42 -11.09 34.67
N LYS A 6 26.84 -9.92 34.37
CA LYS A 6 25.46 -9.51 34.65
C LYS A 6 24.45 -9.95 33.57
N SER A 7 24.70 -11.06 32.85
CA SER A 7 23.95 -11.40 31.63
C SER A 7 22.96 -12.57 31.73
N ARG A 8 22.91 -13.30 32.85
CA ARG A 8 22.01 -14.49 32.98
C ARG A 8 20.81 -14.31 33.91
N ARG A 9 20.60 -13.13 34.49
CA ARG A 9 19.42 -12.83 35.32
C ARG A 9 18.25 -12.15 34.60
N LEU A 10 18.36 -11.84 33.31
CA LEU A 10 17.29 -11.18 32.55
C LEU A 10 16.37 -12.13 31.75
N LEU A 11 16.75 -13.41 31.63
CA LEU A 11 15.96 -14.42 30.88
C LEU A 11 15.05 -15.29 31.76
N GLY A 12 15.10 -15.12 33.09
CA GLY A 12 14.37 -15.95 34.05
C GLY A 12 13.04 -15.38 34.58
N LEU A 13 12.61 -14.20 34.12
CA LEU A 13 11.42 -13.51 34.67
C LEU A 13 10.28 -13.29 33.67
N LEU A 14 10.38 -13.82 32.45
CA LEU A 14 9.30 -13.76 31.45
C LEU A 14 8.46 -15.04 31.36
N ARG A 15 8.22 -15.68 32.51
CA ARG A 15 7.15 -16.66 32.69
C ARG A 15 6.46 -16.34 34.01
N LEU A 16 5.40 -15.54 33.98
CA LEU A 16 4.14 -15.84 34.67
C LEU A 16 3.09 -14.73 34.43
N LYS A 17 1.86 -15.20 34.26
CA LYS A 17 0.56 -14.53 34.48
C LYS A 17 0.05 -13.53 33.44
N ILE A 18 -0.62 -14.14 32.48
CA ILE A 18 -1.93 -13.73 31.93
C ILE A 18 -2.85 -13.25 33.06
N LYS A 19 -3.32 -11.99 32.99
CA LYS A 19 -4.70 -11.57 33.33
C LYS A 19 -4.94 -10.11 32.92
N ASN A 20 -5.91 -9.95 32.02
CA ASN A 20 -6.83 -8.82 31.80
C ASN A 20 -6.32 -7.37 31.61
N SER A 21 -6.53 -6.91 30.36
CA SER A 21 -7.03 -5.57 29.97
C SER A 21 -6.36 -4.31 30.55
N CYS A 22 -5.07 -4.10 30.32
CA CYS A 22 -4.50 -2.73 30.25
C CYS A 22 -3.04 -2.66 29.73
N PHE A 23 -2.67 -3.43 28.70
CA PHE A 23 -1.26 -3.50 28.25
C PHE A 23 -0.97 -2.83 26.89
N LEU A 24 -1.91 -2.09 26.30
CA LEU A 24 -1.75 -1.54 24.96
C LEU A 24 -0.92 -0.25 24.84
N LYS A 25 -0.52 0.40 25.94
CA LYS A 25 0.21 1.69 25.86
C LYS A 25 1.73 1.58 26.02
N VAL A 26 2.28 0.52 26.62
CA VAL A 26 3.74 0.40 26.86
C VAL A 26 4.49 -0.29 25.71
N ASN A 27 3.77 -0.96 24.78
CA ASN A 27 4.41 -1.77 23.74
C ASN A 27 4.67 -1.06 22.40
N LYS A 28 4.06 0.09 22.12
CA LYS A 28 4.25 0.75 20.82
C LYS A 28 5.66 1.34 20.68
N PHE A 29 6.20 1.96 21.73
CA PHE A 29 7.54 2.53 21.73
C PHE A 29 8.64 1.47 21.57
N LEU A 30 8.54 0.36 22.30
CA LEU A 30 9.53 -0.72 22.20
C LEU A 30 9.47 -1.41 20.83
N LEU A 31 8.27 -1.62 20.28
CA LEU A 31 8.10 -2.19 18.95
C LEU A 31 8.64 -1.25 17.84
N VAL A 32 8.36 0.05 17.94
CA VAL A 32 8.92 1.07 17.03
C VAL A 32 10.44 1.12 17.13
N PHE A 33 11.00 1.05 18.34
CA PHE A 33 12.46 1.05 18.53
C PHE A 33 13.13 -0.23 18.00
N ILE A 34 12.49 -1.40 18.17
CA ILE A 34 12.96 -2.67 17.58
C ILE A 34 12.86 -2.62 16.06
N ASN A 35 11.78 -2.06 15.50
CA ASN A 35 11.62 -1.90 14.06
C ASN A 35 12.67 -0.94 13.49
N PHE A 36 12.94 0.19 14.17
CA PHE A 36 14.02 1.11 13.82
C PHE A 36 15.38 0.41 13.79
N LEU A 37 15.72 -0.39 14.81
CA LEU A 37 16.97 -1.16 14.86
C LEU A 37 17.07 -2.24 13.76
N LYS A 38 15.93 -2.73 13.25
CA LYS A 38 15.85 -3.69 12.15
C LYS A 38 15.76 -3.04 10.76
N GLY A 39 15.79 -1.71 10.68
CA GLY A 39 15.58 -0.98 9.42
C GLY A 39 14.15 -1.08 8.87
N VAL A 40 13.19 -1.45 9.71
CA VAL A 40 11.76 -1.54 9.37
C VAL A 40 11.12 -0.17 9.60
N SER A 41 10.64 0.47 8.54
CA SER A 41 9.91 1.74 8.62
C SER A 41 8.44 1.49 8.98
N THR A 42 7.89 2.23 9.94
CA THR A 42 6.44 2.31 10.09
C THR A 42 5.85 3.00 8.88
N MET A 43 5.08 2.26 8.08
CA MET A 43 4.53 2.79 6.84
C MET A 43 3.12 3.36 7.04
N GLU A 44 2.90 4.56 6.51
CA GLU A 44 1.57 5.15 6.38
C GLU A 44 1.33 5.49 4.90
N LEU A 45 0.37 4.78 4.27
CA LEU A 45 -0.04 5.10 2.90
C LEU A 45 -0.73 6.47 2.89
N ARG A 46 -0.31 7.31 1.94
CA ARG A 46 -0.87 8.66 1.78
C ARG A 46 -1.84 8.69 0.61
N PHE A 47 -2.91 9.45 0.82
CA PHE A 47 -3.95 9.72 -0.17
C PHE A 47 -4.12 11.22 -0.27
N PHE A 48 -3.90 11.77 -1.47
CA PHE A 48 -3.99 13.19 -1.72
C PHE A 48 -5.41 13.53 -2.21
N PRO A 49 -6.24 14.21 -1.40
CA PRO A 49 -7.63 14.44 -1.76
C PRO A 49 -7.73 15.35 -2.98
N ILE A 50 -8.73 15.08 -3.82
CA ILE A 50 -9.16 16.03 -4.84
C ILE A 50 -9.98 17.16 -4.19
N ASN A 51 -9.95 18.34 -4.80
CA ASN A 51 -10.77 19.47 -4.37
C ASN A 51 -11.90 19.72 -5.38
N VAL A 52 -13.12 19.31 -5.05
CA VAL A 52 -14.31 19.60 -5.88
C VAL A 52 -14.70 21.06 -5.67
N PHE A 53 -14.58 21.89 -6.71
CA PHE A 53 -14.85 23.33 -6.62
C PHE A 53 -16.12 23.76 -7.36
N ARG A 54 -16.73 22.88 -8.15
CA ARG A 54 -18.04 23.14 -8.78
C ARG A 54 -18.74 21.85 -9.17
N GLU A 55 -20.05 21.80 -8.95
CA GLU A 55 -20.92 20.73 -9.46
C GLU A 55 -22.16 21.33 -10.14
N THR A 56 -22.57 20.76 -11.27
CA THR A 56 -23.84 21.02 -11.95
C THR A 56 -24.48 19.68 -12.30
N PRO A 57 -25.75 19.63 -12.76
CA PRO A 57 -26.33 18.37 -13.22
C PRO A 57 -25.41 17.67 -14.23
N LYS A 58 -24.97 16.45 -13.89
CA LYS A 58 -24.08 15.58 -14.70
C LYS A 58 -22.65 16.11 -14.94
N VAL A 59 -22.20 17.15 -14.24
CA VAL A 59 -20.83 17.69 -14.39
C VAL A 59 -20.21 17.97 -13.03
N THR A 60 -19.00 17.46 -12.80
CA THR A 60 -18.18 17.74 -11.62
C THR A 60 -16.85 18.33 -12.06
N PHE A 61 -16.49 19.48 -11.51
CA PHE A 61 -15.18 20.08 -11.64
C PHE A 61 -14.39 19.85 -10.35
N PHE A 62 -13.20 19.28 -10.48
CA PHE A 62 -12.30 19.09 -9.35
C PHE A 62 -10.88 19.37 -9.76
N ASP A 63 -10.13 19.95 -8.83
CA ASP A 63 -8.68 20.03 -8.90
C ASP A 63 -8.11 18.71 -8.37
N ALA A 64 -7.18 18.15 -9.12
CA ALA A 64 -6.49 16.91 -8.84
C ALA A 64 -4.97 17.09 -8.83
N GLY A 65 -4.46 18.31 -8.96
CA GLY A 65 -3.04 18.60 -9.08
C GLY A 65 -2.24 18.06 -7.89
N ILE A 66 -1.05 17.53 -8.19
CA ILE A 66 -0.04 17.21 -7.17
C ILE A 66 1.12 18.17 -7.36
N ASP A 67 1.27 19.13 -6.43
CA ASP A 67 2.28 20.21 -6.52
C ASP A 67 3.71 19.70 -6.68
N THR A 68 4.02 18.53 -6.11
CA THR A 68 5.35 17.94 -6.16
C THR A 68 5.60 17.08 -7.40
N SER A 69 4.59 16.89 -8.26
CA SER A 69 4.71 16.09 -9.47
C SER A 69 5.47 16.85 -10.56
N ASN A 70 6.16 16.10 -11.42
CA ASN A 70 6.87 16.62 -12.59
C ASN A 70 6.62 15.75 -13.82
N GLY A 71 5.52 15.00 -13.82
CA GLY A 71 5.07 14.17 -14.92
C GLY A 71 3.56 13.96 -14.88
N SER A 72 3.02 13.44 -15.97
CA SER A 72 1.60 13.11 -16.10
C SER A 72 1.48 11.90 -17.04
N ASP A 73 1.12 10.76 -16.48
CA ASP A 73 0.92 9.53 -17.24
C ASP A 73 -0.56 9.17 -17.20
N VAL A 74 -1.12 8.82 -18.36
CA VAL A 74 -2.49 8.34 -18.48
C VAL A 74 -2.46 6.84 -18.74
N VAL A 75 -3.05 6.08 -17.82
CA VAL A 75 -3.12 4.62 -17.91
C VAL A 75 -4.55 4.20 -18.19
N ILE A 76 -4.75 3.54 -19.33
CA ILE A 76 -6.06 3.12 -19.81
C ILE A 76 -6.10 1.59 -19.84
N HIS A 77 -7.07 1.03 -19.13
CA HIS A 77 -7.48 -0.35 -19.32
C HIS A 77 -8.86 -0.36 -19.97
N SER A 78 -8.98 -0.95 -21.16
CA SER A 78 -10.24 -1.02 -21.91
C SER A 78 -11.20 -2.12 -21.41
N GLY A 79 -10.83 -2.85 -20.35
CA GLY A 79 -11.60 -3.93 -19.75
C GLY A 79 -10.90 -4.48 -18.51
N GLU A 80 -11.36 -5.64 -18.03
CA GLU A 80 -10.69 -6.36 -16.94
C GLU A 80 -9.27 -6.77 -17.36
N ALA A 81 -8.28 -6.30 -16.61
CA ALA A 81 -6.87 -6.57 -16.87
C ALA A 81 -6.04 -6.43 -15.60
N ILE A 82 -4.98 -7.23 -15.54
CA ILE A 82 -3.94 -7.19 -14.51
C ILE A 82 -2.72 -6.50 -15.13
N SER A 83 -2.13 -5.55 -14.42
CA SER A 83 -0.91 -4.85 -14.85
C SER A 83 0.14 -4.80 -13.73
N PRO A 84 1.37 -5.31 -13.96
CA PRO A 84 1.75 -6.09 -15.14
C PRO A 84 0.95 -7.41 -15.25
N PRO A 85 0.80 -7.99 -16.46
CA PRO A 85 0.19 -9.30 -16.61
C PRO A 85 1.01 -10.36 -15.87
N ASP A 86 0.38 -11.49 -15.53
CA ASP A 86 1.11 -12.63 -14.99
C ASP A 86 1.99 -13.26 -16.08
N ASP A 87 3.16 -13.78 -15.69
CA ASP A 87 3.97 -14.61 -16.59
C ASP A 87 3.56 -16.07 -16.39
N LEU A 88 2.71 -16.56 -17.30
CA LEU A 88 1.99 -17.82 -17.19
C LEU A 88 1.11 -17.87 -15.92
N LYS A 89 1.66 -18.38 -14.81
CA LYS A 89 1.00 -18.48 -13.50
C LYS A 89 1.73 -17.69 -12.42
N ASP A 90 2.86 -17.06 -12.76
CA ASP A 90 3.67 -16.32 -11.80
C ASP A 90 3.17 -14.87 -11.70
N GLU A 91 2.79 -14.46 -10.49
CA GLU A 91 2.48 -13.06 -10.22
C GLU A 91 3.68 -12.15 -10.53
N GLN A 92 3.44 -11.11 -11.32
CA GLN A 92 4.40 -10.05 -11.59
C GLN A 92 3.98 -8.72 -10.95
N TYR A 93 4.97 -7.84 -10.78
CA TYR A 93 4.85 -6.51 -10.17
C TYR A 93 5.78 -5.52 -10.89
N TYR A 94 5.34 -4.28 -11.04
CA TYR A 94 6.26 -3.17 -11.32
C TYR A 94 6.90 -2.69 -10.02
N VAL A 95 8.10 -2.15 -10.12
CA VAL A 95 8.77 -1.47 -9.01
C VAL A 95 9.53 -0.29 -9.56
N HIS A 96 9.20 0.88 -9.06
CA HIS A 96 9.84 2.11 -9.48
C HIS A 96 10.98 2.47 -8.53
N ASN A 97 12.16 2.75 -9.07
CA ASN A 97 13.34 3.13 -8.28
C ASN A 97 13.58 4.64 -8.27
N HIS A 98 13.15 5.31 -9.34
CA HIS A 98 13.37 6.74 -9.56
C HIS A 98 12.07 7.53 -9.74
N GLN A 99 10.95 6.94 -9.32
CA GLN A 99 9.62 7.53 -9.42
C GLN A 99 8.78 7.22 -8.17
N ILE A 100 8.15 8.26 -7.60
CA ILE A 100 7.02 8.15 -6.68
C ILE A 100 5.76 8.37 -7.50
N ASP A 101 4.80 7.46 -7.43
CA ASP A 101 3.52 7.62 -8.13
C ASP A 101 2.49 8.34 -7.28
N HIS A 102 1.57 9.03 -7.95
CA HIS A 102 0.32 9.53 -7.38
C HIS A 102 -0.84 9.12 -8.29
N ASN A 103 -1.39 7.92 -8.06
CA ASN A 103 -2.41 7.32 -8.91
C ASN A 103 -3.81 7.79 -8.50
N LEU A 104 -4.52 8.48 -9.39
CA LEU A 104 -5.92 8.87 -9.23
C LEU A 104 -6.80 8.14 -10.24
N VAL A 105 -7.84 7.44 -9.76
CA VAL A 105 -8.86 6.86 -10.63
C VAL A 105 -9.78 7.96 -11.15
N ILE A 106 -9.81 8.17 -12.46
CA ILE A 106 -10.71 9.13 -13.12
C ILE A 106 -12.07 8.49 -13.38
N THR A 107 -12.07 7.28 -13.93
CA THR A 107 -13.27 6.47 -14.16
C THR A 107 -12.96 4.97 -14.01
N GLY A 108 -14.01 4.19 -13.75
CA GLY A 108 -13.93 2.75 -13.52
C GLY A 108 -13.48 2.38 -12.11
N GLU A 109 -13.06 1.14 -11.94
CA GLU A 109 -12.63 0.57 -10.67
C GLU A 109 -11.17 0.12 -10.75
N ARG A 110 -10.41 0.35 -9.67
CA ARG A 110 -9.01 -0.07 -9.59
C ARG A 110 -8.70 -0.70 -8.25
N LYS A 111 -8.16 -1.92 -8.27
CA LYS A 111 -7.57 -2.56 -7.11
C LYS A 111 -6.05 -2.54 -7.23
N PHE A 112 -5.35 -1.94 -6.29
CA PHE A 112 -3.89 -2.04 -6.17
C PHE A 112 -3.51 -3.08 -5.13
N VAL A 113 -2.46 -3.84 -5.42
CA VAL A 113 -1.75 -4.69 -4.46
C VAL A 113 -0.35 -4.12 -4.33
N LEU A 114 0.02 -3.69 -3.13
CA LEU A 114 1.35 -3.14 -2.81
C LEU A 114 2.09 -4.08 -1.87
N ILE A 115 3.37 -4.28 -2.14
CA ILE A 115 4.26 -5.12 -1.36
C ILE A 115 5.56 -4.37 -1.14
N ASN A 116 5.98 -4.26 0.11
CA ASN A 116 7.29 -3.73 0.43
C ASN A 116 7.83 -4.44 1.69
N PRO A 117 8.81 -5.35 1.55
CA PRO A 117 9.36 -6.08 2.68
C PRO A 117 10.03 -5.22 3.76
N SER A 118 10.28 -3.93 3.47
CA SER A 118 10.89 -2.99 4.42
C SER A 118 9.87 -2.31 5.35
N TRP A 119 8.58 -2.48 5.08
CA TRP A 119 7.50 -1.93 5.91
C TRP A 119 7.17 -2.88 7.07
N ASP A 120 6.70 -2.32 8.18
CA ASP A 120 6.14 -3.08 9.30
C ASP A 120 4.88 -3.87 8.91
N GLU A 121 4.10 -3.30 7.99
CA GLU A 121 2.97 -3.93 7.33
C GLU A 121 3.30 -4.08 5.84
N PRO A 122 3.83 -5.23 5.39
CA PRO A 122 4.48 -5.29 4.09
C PRO A 122 3.54 -5.61 2.93
N HIS A 123 2.23 -5.75 3.18
CA HIS A 123 1.24 -6.15 2.18
C HIS A 123 -0.05 -5.34 2.33
N HIS A 124 -0.37 -4.55 1.30
CA HIS A 124 -1.54 -3.68 1.28
C HIS A 124 -2.39 -3.97 0.04
N VAL A 125 -3.71 -3.93 0.21
CA VAL A 125 -4.69 -4.05 -0.88
C VAL A 125 -5.61 -2.83 -0.85
N ILE A 126 -5.63 -2.06 -1.92
CA ILE A 126 -6.34 -0.79 -2.00
C ILE A 126 -7.43 -0.92 -3.06
N TYR A 127 -8.69 -0.80 -2.66
CA TYR A 127 -9.82 -0.66 -3.58
C TYR A 127 -10.01 0.83 -3.90
N LEU A 128 -9.13 1.34 -4.76
CA LEU A 128 -9.01 2.75 -5.05
C LEU A 128 -10.20 3.23 -5.87
N ASN A 129 -10.79 4.34 -5.45
CA ASN A 129 -11.75 5.09 -6.23
C ASN A 129 -11.45 6.58 -6.12
N ARG A 130 -12.04 7.38 -7.02
CA ARG A 130 -11.81 8.83 -7.13
C ARG A 130 -11.97 9.59 -5.81
N ARG A 131 -12.92 9.18 -4.94
CA ARG A 131 -13.21 9.89 -3.68
C ARG A 131 -12.11 9.70 -2.63
N MET A 132 -11.26 8.70 -2.79
CA MET A 132 -10.07 8.53 -1.94
C MET A 132 -8.98 9.55 -2.28
N GLY A 133 -9.01 10.16 -3.47
CA GLY A 133 -7.92 10.98 -3.96
C GLY A 133 -6.81 10.14 -4.63
N ALA A 134 -5.66 10.77 -4.87
CA ALA A 134 -4.52 10.12 -5.49
C ALA A 134 -3.75 9.27 -4.47
N LEU A 135 -3.62 7.97 -4.72
CA LEU A 135 -2.79 7.06 -3.92
C LEU A 135 -1.32 7.30 -4.22
N GLU A 136 -0.54 7.60 -3.18
CA GLU A 136 0.91 7.65 -3.30
C GLU A 136 1.52 6.24 -3.23
N ILE A 137 2.38 5.90 -4.20
CA ILE A 137 3.19 4.68 -4.18
C ILE A 137 4.67 5.08 -4.12
N PRO A 138 5.35 4.89 -2.97
CA PRO A 138 6.76 5.23 -2.82
C PRO A 138 7.68 4.35 -3.67
N VAL A 139 8.88 4.87 -3.96
CA VAL A 139 9.97 4.10 -4.58
C VAL A 139 10.24 2.78 -3.83
N GLY A 140 10.64 1.75 -4.58
CA GLY A 140 10.93 0.42 -4.05
C GLY A 140 9.69 -0.38 -3.65
N THR A 141 8.48 0.14 -3.87
CA THR A 141 7.24 -0.59 -3.63
C THR A 141 6.87 -1.42 -4.85
N TYR A 142 6.79 -2.73 -4.65
CA TYR A 142 6.31 -3.66 -5.65
C TYR A 142 4.80 -3.50 -5.75
N HIS A 143 4.31 -3.11 -6.91
CA HIS A 143 2.89 -2.87 -7.11
C HIS A 143 2.38 -3.53 -8.38
N ARG A 144 1.14 -3.99 -8.30
CA ARG A 144 0.34 -4.42 -9.44
C ARG A 144 -1.07 -3.91 -9.25
N SER A 145 -1.80 -3.79 -10.34
CA SER A 145 -3.18 -3.32 -10.29
C SER A 145 -4.10 -4.14 -11.18
N ILE A 146 -5.36 -4.18 -10.79
CA ILE A 146 -6.44 -4.91 -11.47
C ILE A 146 -7.55 -3.91 -11.76
N SER A 147 -7.98 -3.79 -13.02
CA SER A 147 -9.18 -3.05 -13.42
C SER A 147 -10.45 -3.89 -13.24
N GLY A 148 -11.57 -3.21 -13.00
CA GLY A 148 -12.90 -3.84 -13.08
C GLY A 148 -13.28 -4.27 -14.50
N LYS A 149 -14.44 -4.92 -14.64
CA LYS A 149 -14.96 -5.48 -15.90
C LYS A 149 -15.00 -4.48 -17.06
N GLU A 150 -15.50 -3.28 -16.78
CA GLU A 150 -15.63 -2.18 -17.76
C GLU A 150 -14.31 -1.42 -17.97
N GLY A 151 -13.22 -1.84 -17.34
CA GLY A 151 -11.95 -1.14 -17.42
C GLY A 151 -11.83 0.03 -16.44
N SER A 152 -10.84 0.89 -16.69
CA SER A 152 -10.55 2.06 -15.86
C SER A 152 -9.61 3.02 -16.56
N ILE A 153 -9.72 4.32 -16.23
CA ILE A 153 -8.71 5.33 -16.55
C ILE A 153 -8.10 5.84 -15.26
N VAL A 154 -6.78 5.81 -15.18
CA VAL A 154 -5.99 6.33 -14.06
C VAL A 154 -5.08 7.43 -14.56
N LEU A 155 -5.06 8.55 -13.84
CA LEU A 155 -4.06 9.60 -13.97
C LEU A 155 -2.97 9.33 -12.92
N ASN A 156 -1.75 9.07 -13.35
CA ASN A 156 -0.59 9.08 -12.47
C ASN A 156 0.12 10.43 -12.58
N GLN A 157 0.35 11.11 -11.45
CA GLN A 157 1.12 12.35 -11.39
C GLN A 157 2.45 12.10 -10.68
N PRO A 158 3.44 11.49 -11.36
CA PRO A 158 4.65 11.05 -10.71
C PRO A 158 5.57 12.20 -10.30
N LYS A 159 6.37 11.96 -9.27
CA LYS A 159 7.58 12.72 -8.97
C LYS A 159 8.79 11.86 -9.34
N ARG A 160 9.52 12.29 -10.36
CA ARG A 160 10.70 11.63 -10.93
C ARG A 160 11.97 12.33 -10.50
N ASP A 161 13.00 11.56 -10.17
CA ASP A 161 14.34 12.11 -10.01
C ASP A 161 15.10 12.14 -11.36
N LYS A 162 16.32 12.66 -11.35
CA LYS A 162 17.16 12.83 -12.55
C LYS A 162 17.61 11.51 -13.22
N PHE A 163 17.41 10.37 -12.58
CA PHE A 163 17.81 9.05 -13.06
C PHE A 163 16.62 8.23 -13.59
N PHE A 164 15.42 8.81 -13.62
CA PHE A 164 14.25 8.17 -14.20
C PHE A 164 14.48 7.81 -15.67
N ASP A 165 14.20 6.55 -16.00
CA ASP A 165 14.25 6.02 -17.36
C ASP A 165 13.05 5.08 -17.57
N PRO A 166 12.07 5.45 -18.42
CA PRO A 166 10.87 4.63 -18.61
C PRO A 166 11.20 3.23 -19.17
N ALA A 167 12.33 3.06 -19.88
CA ALA A 167 12.73 1.73 -20.36
C ALA A 167 13.18 0.79 -19.22
N LYS A 168 13.52 1.32 -18.05
CA LYS A 168 13.99 0.57 -16.88
C LYS A 168 12.94 0.46 -15.76
N GLU A 169 12.06 1.44 -15.67
CA GLU A 169 11.08 1.56 -14.58
C GLU A 169 9.84 0.68 -14.78
N PHE A 170 9.55 0.25 -16.01
CA PHE A 170 8.36 -0.54 -16.36
C PHE A 170 8.69 -1.99 -16.76
N ILE A 171 9.77 -2.55 -16.22
CA ILE A 171 10.12 -3.97 -16.42
C ILE A 171 9.43 -4.81 -15.33
N PRO A 172 8.53 -5.75 -15.68
CA PRO A 172 7.89 -6.61 -14.69
C PRO A 172 8.88 -7.47 -13.90
N GLN A 173 8.70 -7.56 -12.59
CA GLN A 173 9.48 -8.43 -11.70
C GLN A 173 8.59 -9.54 -11.12
N LYS A 174 9.09 -10.78 -11.16
CA LYS A 174 8.43 -11.94 -10.54
C LYS A 174 8.53 -11.91 -9.01
N LEU A 175 7.57 -12.54 -8.36
CA LEU A 175 7.60 -12.80 -6.92
C LEU A 175 8.55 -13.97 -6.55
N ASN A 176 9.84 -13.85 -6.85
CA ASN A 176 10.82 -14.93 -6.66
C ASN A 176 11.83 -14.70 -5.50
N LYS A 177 11.86 -13.50 -4.91
CA LYS A 177 12.68 -13.22 -3.73
C LYS A 177 11.99 -13.69 -2.45
N ILE A 178 12.71 -14.38 -1.58
CA ILE A 178 12.18 -14.91 -0.30
C ILE A 178 11.51 -13.82 0.55
N SER A 179 12.11 -12.62 0.62
CA SER A 179 11.55 -11.48 1.35
C SER A 179 10.21 -11.01 0.77
N LEU A 180 10.09 -10.95 -0.55
CA LEU A 180 8.85 -10.58 -1.24
C LEU A 180 7.77 -11.65 -1.07
N ILE A 181 8.12 -12.93 -1.17
CA ILE A 181 7.18 -14.04 -0.95
C ILE A 181 6.64 -14.00 0.48
N LYS A 182 7.51 -13.77 1.47
CA LYS A 182 7.09 -13.64 2.88
C LYS A 182 6.18 -12.43 3.08
N ALA A 183 6.52 -11.28 2.50
CA ALA A 183 5.70 -10.08 2.53
C ALA A 183 4.31 -10.32 1.90
N ARG A 184 4.24 -10.86 0.68
CA ARG A 184 2.97 -11.19 -0.02
C ARG A 184 2.06 -12.13 0.77
N LYS A 185 2.65 -13.05 1.54
CA LYS A 185 1.93 -14.03 2.37
C LYS A 185 1.51 -13.48 3.74
N SER A 186 1.98 -12.30 4.14
CA SER A 186 1.51 -11.68 5.39
C SER A 186 0.05 -11.29 5.28
N LEU A 187 -0.60 -11.15 6.44
CA LEU A 187 -1.98 -10.65 6.51
C LEU A 187 -2.06 -9.27 5.84
N PRO A 188 -2.88 -9.12 4.79
CA PRO A 188 -3.01 -7.84 4.09
C PRO A 188 -3.75 -6.81 4.94
N VAL A 189 -3.31 -5.56 4.79
CA VAL A 189 -4.07 -4.39 5.21
C VAL A 189 -4.91 -3.90 4.04
N TYR A 190 -6.22 -3.80 4.24
CA TYR A 190 -7.15 -3.35 3.21
C TYR A 190 -7.52 -1.89 3.39
N TRP A 191 -7.59 -1.18 2.26
CA TRP A 191 -7.98 0.22 2.19
C TRP A 191 -9.21 0.35 1.32
N ILE A 192 -10.28 0.90 1.91
CA ILE A 192 -11.58 1.07 1.26
C ILE A 192 -12.12 2.48 1.51
N TYR A 193 -13.07 2.90 0.69
CA TYR A 193 -13.86 4.09 0.96
C TYR A 193 -15.28 3.67 1.39
N GLU A 194 -15.66 3.98 2.61
CA GLU A 194 -16.99 3.66 3.15
C GLU A 194 -17.43 4.78 4.10
N ASN A 195 -18.71 5.16 4.04
CA ASN A 195 -19.29 6.24 4.86
C ASN A 195 -18.50 7.56 4.75
N ASN A 196 -18.17 7.96 3.52
CA ASN A 196 -17.42 9.18 3.20
C ASN A 196 -16.04 9.30 3.87
N LYS A 197 -15.41 8.16 4.20
CA LYS A 197 -14.08 8.13 4.80
C LYS A 197 -13.26 6.98 4.22
N ILE A 198 -11.96 7.21 4.10
CA ILE A 198 -10.99 6.15 3.89
C ILE A 198 -10.94 5.33 5.18
N LYS A 199 -11.10 4.01 5.06
CA LYS A 199 -10.99 3.06 6.16
C LYS A 199 -9.87 2.08 5.90
N ARG A 200 -9.10 1.84 6.94
CA ARG A 200 -8.07 0.81 7.03
C ARG A 200 -8.62 -0.37 7.82
N VAL A 201 -8.65 -1.57 7.24
CA VAL A 201 -9.21 -2.78 7.86
C VAL A 201 -8.30 -3.98 7.67
N CYS A 202 -8.32 -4.93 8.61
CA CYS A 202 -7.46 -6.12 8.58
C CYS A 202 -8.22 -7.39 8.14
N PHE A 203 -9.31 -7.23 7.39
CA PHE A 203 -10.12 -8.31 6.85
C PHE A 203 -10.52 -7.98 5.42
N ASN A 204 -10.74 -9.01 4.60
CA ASN A 204 -11.16 -8.83 3.22
C ASN A 204 -12.58 -8.22 3.16
N PRO A 205 -12.75 -7.01 2.60
CA PRO A 205 -14.05 -6.35 2.58
C PRO A 205 -15.08 -7.04 1.68
N LEU A 206 -14.63 -7.83 0.70
CA LEU A 206 -15.51 -8.59 -0.18
C LEU A 206 -16.16 -9.77 0.55
N GLU A 207 -15.46 -10.41 1.48
CA GLU A 207 -16.00 -11.52 2.28
C GLU A 207 -17.11 -11.06 3.24
N ARG A 208 -17.07 -9.80 3.69
CA ARG A 208 -18.12 -9.20 4.53
C ARG A 208 -19.45 -9.07 3.78
N LYS A 209 -19.43 -8.69 2.50
CA LYS A 209 -20.66 -8.53 1.69
C LYS A 209 -21.38 -9.87 1.49
N VAL A 210 -20.64 -10.97 1.34
CA VAL A 210 -21.22 -12.32 1.18
C VAL A 210 -21.96 -12.77 2.43
N LYS A 211 -21.45 -12.46 3.64
CA LYS A 211 -22.09 -12.88 4.90
C LYS A 211 -23.34 -12.08 5.27
N THR A 212 -23.52 -10.88 4.73
CA THR A 212 -24.73 -10.05 4.96
C THR A 212 -25.88 -10.34 4.00
N LEU A 213 -25.67 -11.24 3.03
CA LEU A 213 -26.65 -11.63 2.02
C LEU A 213 -27.35 -12.97 2.35
N PHE A 214 -27.16 -13.50 3.56
CA PHE A 214 -27.83 -14.70 4.08
C PHE A 214 -28.59 -14.38 5.36
#